data_AF-A0A8B5XC89-F1
#
_entry.id   AF-A0A8B5XC89-F1
#
_cell.length_a   1.000
_cell.length_b   1.000
_cell.length_c   1.000
_cell.angle_alpha   90.00
_cell.angle_beta   90.00
_cell.angle_gamma   90.00
#
_symmetry.space_group_name_H-M   'P 1'
#
loop_
_entity.id
_entity.type
_entity.pdbx_description
1 polymer ?
#
loop_
_entity_poly.entity_id
_entity_poly.type
_entity_poly.pdbx_seq_one_letter_code
_entity_poly.pdbx_strand_id
1 'polypeptide(L)' 'MGTTVREGTTGKIVSFTVINVATPEFADQAPYGLAIIQISGGGRVLARIKDGTAETLSMDAPVIFDHTDDHGPVFRLS' A
#
# COMPACT_ATOMS: atom_id res chain seq x y z
N MET A 1 -18.81 7.19 6.11
CA MET A 1 -18.48 7.75 4.79
C MET A 1 -17.15 7.15 4.38
N GLY A 2 -17.15 6.18 3.45
CA GLY A 2 -15.93 5.45 3.09
C GLY A 2 -14.97 6.35 2.31
N THR A 3 -13.69 6.38 2.72
CA THR A 3 -12.65 7.14 2.00
C THR A 3 -12.45 6.50 0.64
N THR A 4 -12.94 7.14 -0.43
CA THR A 4 -12.76 6.65 -1.80
C THR A 4 -11.41 7.12 -2.31
N VAL A 5 -10.49 6.20 -2.59
CA VAL A 5 -9.19 6.50 -3.21
C VAL A 5 -9.37 6.61 -4.73
N ARG A 6 -8.72 7.59 -5.37
CA ARG A 6 -8.80 7.85 -6.82
C ARG A 6 -7.41 8.12 -7.41
N GLU A 7 -7.29 8.07 -8.72
CA GLU A 7 -6.06 8.49 -9.43
C GLU A 7 -5.60 9.88 -8.96
N GLY A 8 -4.30 10.02 -8.70
CA GLY A 8 -3.69 11.23 -8.14
C GLY A 8 -3.78 11.35 -6.60
N THR A 9 -4.40 10.39 -5.90
CA THR A 9 -4.39 10.39 -4.43
C THR A 9 -2.98 10.13 -3.93
N THR A 10 -2.46 11.04 -3.11
CA THR A 10 -1.16 10.92 -2.44
C THR A 10 -1.32 10.66 -0.94
N GLY A 11 -0.28 10.12 -0.34
CA GLY A 11 -0.22 9.92 1.11
C GLY A 11 1.18 9.61 1.60
N LYS A 12 1.26 9.23 2.87
CA LYS A 12 2.50 8.79 3.53
C LYS A 12 2.29 7.48 4.28
N ILE A 13 3.30 6.62 4.27
CA ILE A 13 3.29 5.39 5.07
C ILE A 13 3.36 5.75 6.56
N VAL A 14 2.37 5.33 7.34
CA VAL A 14 2.39 5.50 8.82
C VAL A 14 2.71 4.21 9.56
N SER A 15 2.64 3.07 8.89
CA SER A 15 3.08 1.77 9.38
C SER A 15 3.13 0.83 8.19
N PHE A 16 4.07 -0.11 8.17
CA PHE A 16 4.15 -1.14 7.14
C PHE A 16 4.56 -2.49 7.72
N THR A 17 4.24 -3.53 6.97
CA THR A 17 4.72 -4.89 7.17
C THR A 17 5.06 -5.51 5.82
N VAL A 18 5.93 -6.51 5.84
CA VAL A 18 6.28 -7.29 4.65
C VAL A 18 5.81 -8.71 4.87
N ILE A 19 4.92 -9.15 4.00
CA ILE A 19 4.41 -10.52 4.03
C ILE A 19 5.38 -11.38 3.22
N ASN A 20 6.20 -12.15 3.93
CA ASN A 20 7.21 -13.04 3.34
C ASN A 20 6.65 -14.43 3.02
N VAL A 21 5.58 -14.84 3.71
CA VAL A 21 4.91 -16.12 3.50
C VAL A 21 3.43 -15.84 3.40
N ALA A 22 2.90 -15.93 2.19
CA ALA A 22 1.51 -15.67 1.90
C ALA A 22 0.67 -16.96 1.95
N THR A 23 -0.65 -16.81 2.11
CA THR A 23 -1.59 -17.91 1.88
C THR A 23 -1.53 -18.37 0.41
N PRO A 24 -1.96 -19.60 0.09
CA PRO A 24 -1.83 -20.14 -1.27
C PRO A 24 -2.43 -19.23 -2.37
N GLU A 25 -3.50 -18.50 -2.05
CA GLU A 25 -4.17 -17.56 -2.96
C GLU A 25 -3.33 -16.32 -3.31
N PHE A 26 -2.29 -16.02 -2.53
CA PHE A 26 -1.37 -14.90 -2.68
C PHE A 26 0.10 -15.35 -2.83
N ALA A 27 0.34 -16.65 -3.01
CA ALA A 27 1.68 -17.22 -3.03
C ALA A 27 2.57 -16.58 -4.10
N ASP A 28 2.01 -16.28 -5.27
CA ASP A 28 2.73 -15.68 -6.40
C ASP A 28 3.04 -14.19 -6.21
N GLN A 29 2.46 -13.56 -5.19
CA GLN A 29 2.70 -12.15 -4.84
C GLN A 29 3.74 -12.01 -3.72
N ALA A 30 4.14 -13.09 -3.07
CA ALA A 30 5.14 -13.04 -2.01
C ALA A 30 6.57 -12.89 -2.60
N PRO A 31 7.44 -12.05 -2.00
CA PRO A 31 7.15 -11.13 -0.90
C PRO A 31 6.44 -9.85 -1.36
N TYR A 32 5.51 -9.34 -0.54
CA TYR A 32 4.86 -8.04 -0.80
C TYR A 32 4.76 -7.14 0.43
N GLY A 33 4.83 -5.84 0.16
CA GLY A 33 4.64 -4.77 1.13
C GLY A 33 3.17 -4.47 1.36
N LEU A 34 2.78 -4.38 2.63
CA LEU A 34 1.46 -3.92 3.05
C LEU A 34 1.63 -2.75 4.00
N ALA A 35 0.94 -1.64 3.74
CA ALA A 35 1.11 -0.41 4.50
C ALA A 35 -0.23 0.22 4.89
N ILE A 36 -0.24 0.85 6.07
CA ILE A 36 -1.25 1.83 6.43
C ILE A 36 -0.75 3.18 5.91
N ILE A 37 -1.56 3.81 5.06
CA ILE A 37 -1.25 5.07 4.41
C ILE A 37 -2.16 6.15 4.98
N GLN A 38 -1.56 7.24 5.47
CA GLN A 38 -2.27 8.47 5.76
C GLN A 38 -2.45 9.25 4.46
N ILE A 39 -3.68 9.34 3.97
CA ILE A 39 -4.01 10.04 2.73
C ILE A 39 -3.99 11.55 3.01
N SER A 40 -3.50 12.35 2.05
CA SER A 40 -3.42 13.81 2.17
C SER A 40 -4.79 14.49 2.36
N GLY A 41 -5.86 13.91 1.79
CA GLY A 41 -7.24 14.34 1.99
C GLY A 41 -7.88 13.90 3.33
N GLY A 42 -7.08 13.30 4.22
CA GLY A 42 -7.56 12.75 5.50
C GLY A 42 -7.95 11.28 5.43
N GLY A 43 -8.10 10.66 6.60
CA GLY A 43 -8.37 9.23 6.74
C GLY A 43 -7.13 8.35 6.51
N ARG A 44 -7.27 7.06 6.81
CA ARG A 44 -6.23 6.05 6.60
C ARG A 44 -6.76 4.92 5.74
N VAL A 45 -5.89 4.36 4.90
CA VAL A 45 -6.20 3.18 4.08
C VAL A 45 -5.13 2.11 4.30
N LEU A 46 -5.56 0.86 4.35
CA LEU A 46 -4.67 -0.29 4.27
C LEU A 46 -4.52 -0.64 2.79
N ALA A 47 -3.30 -0.65 2.27
CA ALA A 47 -3.03 -0.88 0.86
C ALA A 47 -1.72 -1.64 0.65
N ARG A 48 -1.63 -2.37 -0.46
CA ARG A 48 -0.36 -2.96 -0.90
C ARG A 48 0.53 -1.88 -1.50
N ILE A 49 1.83 -2.02 -1.32
CA ILE A 49 2.83 -1.17 -1.97
C ILE A 49 3.47 -1.97 -3.10
N LYS A 50 3.30 -1.48 -4.33
CA LYS A 50 3.95 -2.02 -5.53
C LYS A 50 5.46 -2.00 -5.33
N ASP A 51 6.09 -3.14 -5.58
CA ASP A 51 7.53 -3.36 -5.37
C ASP A 51 8.01 -3.04 -3.93
N GLY A 52 7.09 -3.07 -2.97
CA GLY A 52 7.37 -2.81 -1.56
C GLY A 52 8.06 -3.99 -0.90
N THR A 53 9.30 -3.79 -0.44
CA THR A 53 10.10 -4.77 0.30
C THR A 53 10.57 -4.17 1.63
N ALA A 54 11.22 -4.98 2.48
CA ALA A 54 11.75 -4.48 3.75
C ALA A 54 12.84 -3.39 3.57
N GLU A 55 13.45 -3.34 2.38
CA GLU A 55 14.54 -2.42 2.05
C GLU A 55 14.04 -1.12 1.42
N THR A 56 12.91 -1.19 0.70
CA THR A 56 12.35 -0.01 -0.01
C THR A 56 11.32 0.74 0.84
N LEU A 57 10.63 0.05 1.75
CA LEU A 57 9.60 0.67 2.59
C LEU A 57 10.22 1.37 3.79
N SER A 58 9.76 2.58 4.04
CA SER A 58 10.12 3.36 5.22
C SER A 58 8.91 4.13 5.73
N MET A 59 8.95 4.44 7.03
CA MET A 59 7.98 5.33 7.65
C MET A 59 8.06 6.72 7.00
N ASP A 60 6.92 7.39 6.89
CA ASP A 60 6.75 8.69 6.25
C ASP A 60 7.06 8.75 4.74
N ALA A 61 7.42 7.61 4.12
CA ALA A 61 7.67 7.55 2.69
C ALA A 61 6.45 8.03 1.88
N PRO A 62 6.66 8.92 0.89
CA PRO A 62 5.58 9.40 0.05
C PRO A 62 5.12 8.30 -0.90
N VAL A 63 3.80 8.19 -1.05
CA VAL A 63 3.17 7.21 -1.93
C VAL A 63 2.08 7.86 -2.75
N ILE A 64 1.85 7.31 -3.94
CA ILE A 64 0.77 7.69 -4.84
C ILE A 64 -0.07 6.46 -5.19
N PHE A 65 -1.38 6.64 -5.27
CA PHE A 65 -2.30 5.60 -5.71
C PHE A 65 -1.98 5.18 -7.14
N ASP A 66 -1.86 3.88 -7.36
CA ASP A 66 -1.58 3.28 -8.68
C ASP A 66 -2.88 2.76 -9.30
N HIS A 67 -3.52 1.77 -8.65
CA HIS A 67 -4.77 1.18 -9.10
C HIS A 67 -5.48 0.43 -7.95
N THR A 68 -6.65 -0.12 -8.23
CA THR A 68 -7.33 -1.10 -7.36
C THR A 68 -7.53 -2.36 -8.18
N ASP A 69 -7.16 -3.51 -7.62
CA ASP A 69 -7.43 -4.83 -8.19
C ASP A 69 -8.43 -5.59 -7.28
N ASP A 70 -8.63 -6.88 -7.55
CA ASP A 70 -9.54 -7.76 -6.79
C ASP A 70 -9.14 -7.94 -5.31
N HIS A 71 -7.92 -7.56 -4.93
CA HIS A 71 -7.36 -7.65 -3.59
C HIS A 71 -7.23 -6.28 -2.90
N GLY A 72 -7.80 -5.23 -3.50
CA GLY A 72 -7.90 -3.90 -2.90
C GLY A 72 -6.89 -2.89 -3.46
N PRO A 73 -6.72 -1.74 -2.79
CA PRO A 73 -5.94 -0.64 -3.33
C PRO A 73 -4.44 -0.96 -3.35
N VAL A 74 -3.79 -0.51 -4.42
CA VAL A 74 -2.34 -0.58 -4.61
C VAL A 74 -1.80 0.84 -4.76
N PHE A 75 -0.77 1.13 -3.98
CA PHE A 75 0.00 2.36 -4.06
C PHE A 75 1.42 2.04 -4.51
N ARG A 76 2.14 3.04 -5.02
CA ARG A 76 3.57 2.94 -5.32
C ARG A 76 4.33 4.07 -4.63
N LEU A 77 5.60 3.85 -4.37
CA LEU A 77 6.50 4.90 -3.90
C LEU A 77 6.57 6.01 -4.97
N SER A 78 6.56 7.27 -4.52
CA SER A 78 6.59 8.46 -5.37
C SER A 78 7.98 9.06 -5.49
#